data_AF-A0A543FAF9-F1
#
_entry.id   AF-A0A543FAF9-F1
#
_cell.length_a   1.000
_cell.length_b   1.000
_cell.length_c   1.000
_cell.angle_alpha   90.00
_cell.angle_beta   90.00
_cell.angle_gamma   90.00
#
_symmetry.space_group_name_H-M   'P 1'
#
loop_
_entity.id
_entity.type
_entity.pdbx_description
1 polymer ?
#
loop_
_entity_poly.entity_id
_entity_poly.type
_entity_poly.pdbx_seq_one_letter_code
_entity_poly.pdbx_strand_id
1 'polypeptide(L)'
;MDRAAWGFLAARPRSASRANGGARVLSPRESSLSARGEIVESRLRPTICEAVEKAAASLDITGVRALRVLLHAGVTAYWPLVKAAPTKQIRAYEATVQTLRERWEVRSESMPDPVAAAMFREMDAEVGNFLQLCADRSGTQWLEPVDDIATYVVSVLQGAVLRWLADCNDETTLVVSDDLVSGLTTRAAEV
;
A
#
# COMPACT_ATOMS: atom_id res chain seq x y z
N MET A 1 17.26 15.38 -4.07
CA MET A 1 16.24 14.37 -4.39
C MET A 1 16.55 13.21 -3.48
N ASP A 2 15.74 12.98 -2.46
CA ASP A 2 15.62 11.64 -1.90
C ASP A 2 14.21 11.46 -1.33
N ARG A 3 13.47 10.52 -1.94
CA ARG A 3 11.99 10.38 -1.99
C ARG A 3 11.56 8.98 -1.51
N ALA A 4 12.40 8.24 -0.80
CA ALA A 4 12.29 6.78 -0.70
C ALA A 4 11.80 6.27 0.68
N ALA A 5 10.73 6.87 1.20
CA ALA A 5 10.14 6.46 2.48
C ALA A 5 8.60 6.48 2.47
N TRP A 6 7.97 6.29 1.31
CA TRP A 6 6.65 6.80 0.87
C TRP A 6 6.74 8.26 0.42
N GLY A 7 7.13 8.45 -0.83
CA GLY A 7 7.75 9.66 -1.38
C GLY A 7 6.90 10.89 -1.68
N PHE A 8 5.82 11.20 -0.92
CA PHE A 8 4.95 12.30 -1.34
C PHE A 8 4.52 13.37 -0.33
N LEU A 9 4.80 13.33 0.97
CA LEU A 9 4.26 14.35 1.89
C LEU A 9 5.30 15.34 2.44
N ALA A 10 5.02 16.62 2.18
CA ALA A 10 5.56 17.87 2.73
C ALA A 10 6.84 18.49 2.10
N ALA A 11 6.64 19.28 1.05
CA ALA A 11 7.48 20.46 0.78
C ALA A 11 6.59 21.72 0.70
N ARG A 12 6.63 22.56 1.74
CA ARG A 12 6.07 23.93 1.66
C ARG A 12 6.93 24.81 0.75
N PRO A 13 6.36 25.78 0.02
CA PRO A 13 7.13 26.73 -0.77
C PRO A 13 7.86 27.71 0.16
N ARG A 14 9.21 27.71 0.12
CA ARG A 14 10.01 28.77 0.75
C ARG A 14 10.24 29.88 -0.27
N SER A 15 9.69 31.05 0.04
CA SER A 15 10.09 32.32 -0.54
C SER A 15 11.58 32.58 -0.30
N ALA A 16 12.20 33.21 -1.30
CA ALA A 16 13.63 33.47 -1.36
C ALA A 16 14.13 34.41 -0.25
N SER A 17 15.24 34.05 0.40
CA SER A 17 16.26 35.00 0.86
C SER A 17 17.60 34.29 1.09
N ARG A 18 18.68 35.05 0.90
CA ARG A 18 20.08 34.68 0.58
C ARG A 18 20.93 34.09 1.73
N ALA A 19 21.95 33.33 1.28
CA ALA A 19 23.33 33.16 1.79
C ALA A 19 23.58 32.47 3.16
N ASN A 20 24.32 31.37 3.18
CA ASN A 20 25.79 31.32 3.36
C ASN A 20 26.27 29.84 3.47
N GLY A 21 27.50 29.55 3.05
CA GLY A 21 28.06 28.20 2.93
C GLY A 21 28.38 27.50 4.25
N GLY A 22 28.28 26.18 4.24
CA GLY A 22 28.72 25.30 5.32
C GLY A 22 28.35 23.84 5.03
N ALA A 23 29.31 23.03 4.59
CA ALA A 23 29.14 21.61 4.38
C ALA A 23 28.78 20.91 5.70
N ARG A 24 27.55 20.39 5.80
CA ARG A 24 27.06 19.63 6.95
C ARG A 24 27.39 18.15 6.74
N VAL A 25 28.38 17.66 7.47
CA VAL A 25 28.66 16.21 7.58
C VAL A 25 27.50 15.58 8.37
N LEU A 26 26.81 14.62 7.75
CA LEU A 26 25.69 13.88 8.37
C LEU A 26 26.23 12.84 9.36
N SER A 27 25.49 12.62 10.46
CA SER A 27 25.89 11.73 11.55
C SER A 27 25.73 10.24 11.16
N PRO A 28 26.64 9.34 11.59
CA PRO A 28 26.58 7.90 11.27
C PRO A 28 25.30 7.15 11.66
N ARG A 29 24.49 7.71 12.58
CA ARG A 29 23.21 7.11 13.01
C ARG A 29 22.06 7.43 12.07
N GLU A 30 22.12 8.57 11.39
CA GLU A 30 21.08 9.03 10.46
C GLU A 30 21.17 8.26 9.14
N SER A 31 22.38 7.94 8.69
CA SER A 31 22.64 7.11 7.51
C SER A 31 22.18 5.65 7.68
N SER A 32 22.27 5.07 8.88
CA SER A 32 21.85 3.67 9.09
C SER A 32 20.33 3.49 9.19
N LEU A 33 19.61 4.48 9.75
CA LEU A 33 18.14 4.45 9.83
C LEU A 33 17.49 4.70 8.47
N SER A 34 18.08 5.57 7.64
CA SER A 34 17.65 5.81 6.26
C SER A 34 17.79 4.55 5.40
N ALA A 35 18.97 3.91 5.44
CA ALA A 35 19.22 2.67 4.71
C ALA A 35 18.25 1.54 5.14
N ARG A 36 17.86 1.48 6.42
CA ARG A 36 16.96 0.43 6.94
C ARG A 36 15.50 0.63 6.51
N GLY A 37 15.04 1.87 6.34
CA GLY A 37 13.67 2.19 5.91
C GLY A 37 13.40 1.92 4.43
N GLU A 38 14.40 2.18 3.58
CA GLU A 38 14.38 1.99 2.12
C GLU A 38 14.47 0.51 1.72
N ILE A 39 15.24 -0.27 2.48
CA ILE A 39 15.33 -1.74 2.34
C ILE A 39 13.99 -2.42 2.67
N VAL A 40 13.16 -1.85 3.54
CA VAL A 40 11.87 -2.46 3.95
C VAL A 40 10.75 -2.17 2.96
N GLU A 41 10.74 -0.99 2.33
CA GLU A 41 9.71 -0.57 1.36
C GLU A 41 9.90 -1.23 -0.01
N SER A 42 11.13 -1.28 -0.50
CA SER A 42 11.49 -1.97 -1.75
C SER A 42 11.21 -3.47 -1.73
N ARG A 43 11.05 -4.08 -0.54
CA ARG A 43 10.77 -5.51 -0.36
C ARG A 43 9.29 -5.87 -0.35
N LEU A 44 8.39 -4.90 -0.16
CA LEU A 44 6.97 -5.19 0.02
C LEU A 44 6.35 -5.84 -1.22
N ARG A 45 6.56 -5.21 -2.37
CA ARG A 45 6.06 -5.68 -3.68
C ARG A 45 6.68 -7.03 -4.08
N PRO A 46 8.02 -7.23 -4.02
CA PRO A 46 8.61 -8.55 -4.26
C PRO A 46 8.03 -9.65 -3.37
N THR A 47 7.86 -9.42 -2.06
CA THR A 47 7.35 -10.45 -1.15
C THR A 47 5.93 -10.90 -1.48
N ILE A 48 5.03 -9.97 -1.82
CA ILE A 48 3.65 -10.31 -2.22
C ILE A 48 3.65 -11.06 -3.55
N CYS A 49 4.37 -10.58 -4.56
CA CYS A 49 4.47 -11.24 -5.86
C CYS A 49 5.09 -12.64 -5.74
N GLU A 50 6.16 -12.81 -4.96
CA GLU A 50 6.79 -14.11 -4.71
C GLU A 50 5.83 -15.08 -4.03
N ALA A 51 5.00 -14.62 -3.10
CA ALA A 51 3.99 -15.45 -2.45
C ALA A 51 2.94 -15.94 -3.45
N VAL A 52 2.47 -15.06 -4.34
CA VAL A 52 1.53 -15.41 -5.42
C VAL A 52 2.16 -16.40 -6.38
N GLU A 53 3.38 -16.16 -6.86
CA GLU A 53 4.08 -17.04 -7.80
C GLU A 53 4.38 -18.41 -7.20
N LYS A 54 4.80 -18.45 -5.92
CA LYS A 54 4.99 -19.70 -5.19
C LYS A 54 3.68 -20.48 -5.06
N ALA A 55 2.57 -19.80 -4.75
CA ALA A 55 1.27 -20.43 -4.69
C ALA A 55 0.87 -20.98 -6.07
N ALA A 56 0.98 -20.17 -7.13
CA ALA A 56 0.67 -20.56 -8.50
C ALA A 56 1.46 -21.79 -8.96
N ALA A 57 2.77 -21.84 -8.67
CA ALA A 57 3.62 -22.98 -9.02
C ALA A 57 3.25 -24.30 -8.31
N SER A 58 2.49 -24.21 -7.21
CA SER A 58 2.07 -25.37 -6.42
C SER A 58 0.64 -25.83 -6.71
N LEU A 59 -0.13 -25.07 -7.49
CA LEU A 59 -1.55 -25.35 -7.76
C LEU A 59 -1.72 -26.27 -8.97
N ASP A 60 -2.60 -27.25 -8.82
CA ASP A 60 -3.10 -28.14 -9.88
C ASP A 60 -4.52 -27.75 -10.37
N ILE A 61 -5.03 -26.63 -9.87
CA ILE A 61 -6.35 -26.08 -10.17
C ILE A 61 -6.23 -24.73 -10.91
N THR A 62 -7.26 -24.40 -11.69
CA THR A 62 -7.40 -23.12 -12.39
C THR A 62 -8.74 -22.46 -12.04
N GLY A 63 -9.04 -21.34 -12.69
CA GLY A 63 -10.30 -20.63 -12.56
C GLY A 63 -10.46 -19.91 -11.22
N VAL A 64 -11.70 -19.64 -10.85
CA VAL A 64 -12.05 -18.83 -9.66
C VAL A 64 -11.53 -19.46 -8.36
N ARG A 65 -11.42 -20.79 -8.32
CA ARG A 65 -10.83 -21.49 -7.17
C ARG A 65 -9.34 -21.20 -7.01
N ALA A 66 -8.58 -21.21 -8.11
CA ALA A 66 -7.17 -20.84 -8.09
C ALA A 66 -7.01 -19.36 -7.71
N LEU A 67 -7.82 -18.47 -8.30
CA LEU A 67 -7.81 -17.04 -7.99
C LEU A 67 -7.93 -16.79 -6.49
N ARG A 68 -8.89 -17.44 -5.82
CA ARG A 68 -9.07 -17.31 -4.36
C ARG A 68 -7.81 -17.65 -3.57
N VAL A 69 -7.10 -18.72 -3.95
CA VAL A 69 -5.85 -19.13 -3.29
C VAL A 69 -4.75 -18.11 -3.51
N LEU A 70 -4.61 -17.60 -4.74
CA LEU A 70 -3.59 -16.60 -5.07
C LEU A 70 -3.82 -15.27 -4.35
N LEU A 71 -5.07 -14.79 -4.32
CA LEU A 71 -5.46 -13.61 -3.56
C LEU A 71 -5.15 -13.77 -2.06
N HIS A 72 -5.54 -14.91 -1.49
CA HIS A 72 -5.24 -15.21 -0.08
C HIS A 72 -3.73 -15.26 0.19
N ALA A 73 -2.93 -15.84 -0.71
CA ALA A 73 -1.48 -15.89 -0.57
C ALA A 73 -0.86 -14.47 -0.53
N GLY A 74 -1.29 -13.59 -1.43
CA GLY A 74 -0.81 -12.21 -1.47
C GLY A 74 -1.20 -11.40 -0.24
N VAL A 75 -2.47 -11.46 0.18
CA VAL A 75 -2.97 -10.74 1.37
C VAL A 75 -2.29 -11.27 2.64
N THR A 76 -2.11 -12.59 2.76
CA THR A 76 -1.41 -13.20 3.90
C THR A 76 0.06 -12.78 3.95
N ALA A 77 0.73 -12.63 2.80
CA ALA A 77 2.11 -12.18 2.73
C ALA A 77 2.27 -10.69 3.10
N TYR A 78 1.25 -9.88 2.85
CA TYR A 78 1.25 -8.45 3.20
C TYR A 78 1.20 -8.21 4.73
N TRP A 79 0.42 -9.00 5.47
CA TRP A 79 0.14 -8.70 6.87
C TRP A 79 1.37 -8.67 7.81
N PRO A 80 2.32 -9.62 7.75
CA PRO A 80 3.55 -9.56 8.53
C PRO A 80 4.38 -8.30 8.27
N LEU A 81 4.31 -7.74 7.06
CA LEU A 81 5.06 -6.55 6.67
C LEU A 81 4.51 -5.30 7.36
N VAL A 82 3.18 -5.20 7.48
CA VAL A 82 2.51 -4.17 8.28
C VAL A 82 2.95 -4.27 9.74
N LYS A 83 2.87 -5.49 10.31
CA LYS A 83 3.19 -5.73 11.72
C LYS A 83 4.65 -5.49 12.08
N ALA A 84 5.56 -5.64 11.12
CA ALA A 84 6.98 -5.38 11.33
C ALA A 84 7.32 -3.89 11.51
N ALA A 85 6.43 -2.96 11.14
CA ALA A 85 6.72 -1.54 11.13
C ALA A 85 5.54 -0.62 11.56
N PRO A 86 4.88 -0.86 12.72
CA PRO A 86 3.72 -0.09 13.14
C PRO A 86 4.01 1.42 13.29
N THR A 87 5.19 1.79 13.77
CA THR A 87 5.62 3.19 13.88
C THR A 87 5.80 3.87 12.52
N LYS A 88 6.18 3.13 11.47
CA LYS A 88 6.25 3.64 10.10
C LYS A 88 4.83 3.93 9.58
N GLN A 89 3.88 3.04 9.85
CA GLN A 89 2.48 3.21 9.46
C GLN A 89 1.85 4.44 10.13
N ILE A 90 2.03 4.60 11.44
CA ILE A 90 1.53 5.77 12.18
C ILE A 90 2.06 7.08 11.58
N ARG A 91 3.36 7.16 11.31
CA ARG A 91 3.97 8.36 10.70
C ARG A 91 3.39 8.67 9.31
N ALA A 92 3.10 7.64 8.51
CA ALA A 92 2.48 7.82 7.20
C ALA A 92 1.04 8.36 7.33
N TYR A 93 0.26 7.86 8.29
CA TYR A 93 -1.06 8.40 8.60
C TYR A 93 -1.00 9.84 9.09
N GLU A 94 -0.10 10.16 10.02
CA GLU A 94 0.08 11.51 10.53
C GLU A 94 0.43 12.50 9.41
N ALA A 95 1.35 12.13 8.52
CA ALA A 95 1.72 12.95 7.38
C ALA A 95 0.52 13.16 6.43
N THR A 96 -0.24 12.10 6.15
CA THR A 96 -1.41 12.16 5.27
C THR A 96 -2.47 13.07 5.86
N VAL A 97 -2.82 12.87 7.13
CA VAL A 97 -3.79 13.68 7.86
C VAL A 97 -3.35 15.13 7.94
N GLN A 98 -2.05 15.40 8.15
CA GLN A 98 -1.54 16.77 8.18
C GLN A 98 -1.73 17.48 6.83
N THR A 99 -1.41 16.83 5.71
CA THR A 99 -1.64 17.42 4.38
C THR A 99 -3.11 17.62 4.08
N LEU A 100 -3.97 16.65 4.43
CA LEU A 100 -5.41 16.80 4.27
C LEU A 100 -5.95 17.95 5.13
N ARG A 101 -5.50 18.07 6.38
CA ARG A 101 -5.86 19.17 7.28
C ARG A 101 -5.49 20.53 6.69
N GLU A 102 -4.23 20.71 6.29
CA GLU A 102 -3.76 21.97 5.68
C GLU A 102 -4.59 22.35 4.45
N ARG A 103 -4.97 21.37 3.63
CA ARG A 103 -5.83 21.60 2.47
C ARG A 103 -7.24 22.01 2.88
N TRP A 104 -7.90 21.31 3.80
CA TRP A 104 -9.28 21.58 4.22
C TRP A 104 -9.41 22.88 5.04
N GLU A 105 -8.36 23.30 5.75
CA GLU A 105 -8.32 24.60 6.44
C GLU A 105 -8.24 25.79 5.47
N VAL A 106 -7.65 25.59 4.28
CA VAL A 106 -7.45 26.66 3.29
C VAL A 106 -8.51 26.67 2.19
N ARG A 107 -9.05 25.50 1.81
CA ARG A 107 -10.01 25.35 0.71
C ARG A 107 -11.24 24.57 1.16
N SER A 108 -12.40 25.25 1.16
CA SER A 108 -13.71 24.63 1.47
C SER A 108 -14.33 23.86 0.30
N GLU A 109 -13.77 23.96 -0.91
CA GLU A 109 -14.27 23.24 -2.09
C GLU A 109 -13.78 21.78 -2.10
N SER A 110 -14.65 20.86 -2.50
CA SER A 110 -14.38 19.42 -2.60
C SER A 110 -13.49 19.05 -3.80
N MET A 111 -12.31 19.65 -3.91
CA MET A 111 -11.33 19.36 -4.96
C MET A 111 -10.19 18.47 -4.44
N PRO A 112 -9.84 17.34 -5.10
CA PRO A 112 -8.80 16.44 -4.61
C PRO A 112 -7.50 17.17 -4.28
N ASP A 113 -6.89 16.87 -3.12
CA ASP A 113 -5.53 17.32 -2.86
C ASP A 113 -4.58 16.59 -3.82
N PRO A 114 -3.77 17.30 -4.64
CA PRO A 114 -2.99 16.66 -5.70
C PRO A 114 -1.90 15.73 -5.15
N VAL A 115 -1.38 16.01 -3.95
CA VAL A 115 -0.34 15.22 -3.30
C VAL A 115 -0.95 13.96 -2.70
N ALA A 116 -1.97 14.10 -1.86
CA ALA A 116 -2.64 12.95 -1.26
C ALA A 116 -3.28 12.05 -2.34
N ALA A 117 -3.89 12.64 -3.37
CA ALA A 117 -4.46 11.88 -4.47
C ALA A 117 -3.40 11.14 -5.31
N ALA A 118 -2.19 11.70 -5.47
CA ALA A 118 -1.11 10.99 -6.15
C ALA A 118 -0.66 9.75 -5.37
N MET A 119 -0.57 9.85 -4.04
CA MET A 119 -0.22 8.71 -3.20
C MET A 119 -1.21 7.56 -3.30
N PHE A 120 -2.51 7.86 -3.21
CA PHE A 120 -3.53 6.82 -3.34
C PHE A 120 -3.54 6.19 -4.74
N ARG A 121 -3.30 6.98 -5.81
CA ARG A 121 -3.15 6.42 -7.16
C ARG A 121 -1.95 5.48 -7.30
N GLU A 122 -0.83 5.79 -6.63
CA GLU A 122 0.34 4.89 -6.63
C GLU A 122 0.00 3.56 -5.93
N MET A 123 -0.70 3.61 -4.80
CA MET A 123 -1.18 2.40 -4.10
C MET A 123 -2.18 1.61 -4.95
N ASP A 124 -3.13 2.29 -5.58
CA ASP A 124 -4.12 1.66 -6.46
C ASP A 124 -3.41 0.95 -7.62
N ALA A 125 -2.40 1.58 -8.24
CA ALA A 125 -1.63 0.95 -9.31
C ALA A 125 -0.84 -0.29 -8.82
N GLU A 126 -0.28 -0.26 -7.61
CA GLU A 126 0.39 -1.44 -7.04
C GLU A 126 -0.56 -2.61 -6.82
N VAL A 127 -1.72 -2.32 -6.23
CA VAL A 127 -2.76 -3.32 -5.99
C VAL A 127 -3.33 -3.83 -7.32
N GLY A 128 -3.53 -2.96 -8.31
CA GLY A 128 -3.98 -3.34 -9.65
C GLY A 128 -3.03 -4.34 -10.31
N ASN A 129 -1.71 -4.11 -10.22
CA ASN A 129 -0.72 -5.07 -10.72
C ASN A 129 -0.79 -6.43 -9.99
N PHE A 130 -1.00 -6.43 -8.68
CA PHE A 130 -1.20 -7.65 -7.90
C PHE A 130 -2.48 -8.40 -8.32
N LEU A 131 -3.59 -7.68 -8.49
CA LEU A 131 -4.87 -8.25 -8.94
C LEU A 131 -4.74 -8.84 -10.35
N GLN A 132 -4.05 -8.15 -11.26
CA GLN A 132 -3.81 -8.66 -12.61
C GLN A 132 -2.96 -9.92 -12.60
N LEU A 133 -1.88 -9.95 -11.81
CA LEU A 133 -1.04 -11.13 -11.65
C LEU A 133 -1.87 -12.35 -11.19
N CYS A 134 -2.75 -12.16 -10.20
CA CYS A 134 -3.63 -13.22 -9.72
C CYS A 134 -4.61 -13.71 -10.80
N ALA A 135 -5.18 -12.81 -11.60
CA ALA A 135 -6.07 -13.15 -12.70
C ALA A 135 -5.34 -13.94 -13.79
N ASP A 136 -4.17 -13.45 -14.23
CA ASP A 136 -3.34 -14.09 -15.25
C ASP A 136 -2.92 -15.51 -14.83
N ARG A 137 -2.49 -15.68 -13.58
CA ARG A 137 -2.03 -16.97 -13.04
C ARG A 137 -3.16 -17.96 -12.78
N SER A 138 -4.38 -17.49 -12.57
CA SER A 138 -5.54 -18.35 -12.36
C SER A 138 -6.32 -18.66 -13.64
N GLY A 139 -6.05 -17.96 -14.74
CA GLY A 139 -6.87 -18.07 -15.96
C GLY A 139 -8.28 -17.48 -15.75
N THR A 140 -8.37 -16.37 -15.03
CA THR A 140 -9.62 -15.64 -14.79
C THR A 140 -9.55 -14.24 -15.37
N GLN A 141 -10.72 -13.61 -15.47
CA GLN A 141 -10.85 -12.19 -15.81
C GLN A 141 -11.70 -11.48 -14.76
N TRP A 142 -11.35 -10.22 -14.50
CA TRP A 142 -12.14 -9.33 -13.66
C TRP A 142 -13.39 -8.86 -14.42
N LEU A 143 -14.54 -8.86 -13.75
CA LEU A 143 -15.83 -8.43 -14.29
C LEU A 143 -16.02 -6.91 -14.23
N GLU A 144 -15.21 -6.24 -13.41
CA GLU A 144 -15.17 -4.79 -13.23
C GLU A 144 -13.78 -4.27 -13.65
N PRO A 145 -13.63 -2.96 -13.94
CA PRO A 145 -12.32 -2.36 -14.16
C PRO A 145 -11.39 -2.63 -12.96
N VAL A 146 -10.17 -3.11 -13.25
CA VAL A 146 -9.20 -3.48 -12.20
C VAL A 146 -8.86 -2.30 -11.30
N ASP A 147 -8.84 -1.08 -11.85
CA ASP A 147 -8.60 0.15 -11.09
C ASP A 147 -9.67 0.38 -10.00
N ASP A 148 -10.95 0.12 -10.31
CA ASP A 148 -12.05 0.26 -9.35
C ASP A 148 -11.94 -0.78 -8.22
N ILE A 149 -11.57 -2.01 -8.57
CA ILE A 149 -11.32 -3.08 -7.61
C ILE A 149 -10.11 -2.73 -6.73
N ALA A 150 -9.05 -2.16 -7.31
CA ALA A 150 -7.86 -1.75 -6.58
C ALA A 150 -8.16 -0.64 -5.56
N THR A 151 -8.91 0.39 -5.94
CA THR A 151 -9.34 1.45 -5.01
C THR A 151 -10.18 0.87 -3.85
N TYR A 152 -11.04 -0.11 -4.11
CA TYR A 152 -11.78 -0.83 -3.07
C TYR A 152 -10.84 -1.55 -2.10
N VAL A 153 -9.89 -2.33 -2.62
CA VAL A 153 -8.91 -3.07 -1.81
C VAL A 153 -8.07 -2.13 -0.95
N VAL A 154 -7.54 -1.06 -1.54
CA VAL A 154 -6.75 -0.05 -0.81
C VAL A 154 -7.57 0.56 0.33
N SER A 155 -8.82 0.91 0.07
CA SER A 155 -9.72 1.48 1.08
C SER A 155 -9.95 0.51 2.26
N VAL A 156 -10.21 -0.77 1.97
CA VAL A 156 -10.41 -1.80 3.00
C VAL A 156 -9.14 -2.03 3.81
N LEU A 157 -7.99 -2.18 3.14
CA LEU A 157 -6.71 -2.43 3.82
C LEU A 157 -6.30 -1.25 4.69
N GLN A 158 -6.49 0.00 4.24
CA GLN A 158 -6.19 1.18 5.05
C GLN A 158 -7.06 1.24 6.30
N GLY A 159 -8.36 0.92 6.19
CA GLY A 159 -9.24 0.80 7.35
C GLY A 159 -8.81 -0.30 8.32
N ALA A 160 -8.44 -1.46 7.80
CA ALA A 160 -7.98 -2.61 8.59
C ALA A 160 -6.68 -2.30 9.35
N VAL A 161 -5.68 -1.73 8.68
CA VAL A 161 -4.41 -1.33 9.29
C VAL A 161 -4.64 -0.29 10.39
N LEU A 162 -5.42 0.75 10.11
CA LEU A 162 -5.72 1.78 11.12
C LEU A 162 -6.45 1.21 12.34
N ARG A 163 -7.41 0.30 12.12
CA ARG A 163 -8.14 -0.38 13.20
C ARG A 163 -7.22 -1.25 14.04
N TRP A 164 -6.34 -2.02 13.40
CA TRP A 164 -5.37 -2.87 14.08
C TRP A 164 -4.33 -2.05 14.86
N LEU A 165 -3.88 -0.91 14.34
CA LEU A 165 -3.00 -0.01 15.11
C LEU A 165 -3.65 0.47 16.41
N ALA A 166 -4.99 0.47 16.50
CA ALA A 166 -5.72 0.89 17.69
C ALA A 166 -5.95 -0.22 18.73
N ASP A 167 -6.09 -1.49 18.32
CA ASP A 167 -6.40 -2.60 19.25
C ASP A 167 -5.48 -3.82 19.19
N CYS A 168 -4.54 -3.86 18.24
CA CYS A 168 -3.64 -4.98 17.97
C CYS A 168 -4.36 -6.32 17.74
N ASN A 169 -5.62 -6.29 17.27
CA ASN A 169 -6.42 -7.51 17.12
C ASN A 169 -6.15 -8.19 15.77
N ASP A 170 -5.25 -9.19 15.80
CA ASP A 170 -4.91 -9.98 14.62
C ASP A 170 -6.10 -10.81 14.09
N GLU A 171 -6.96 -11.32 14.98
CA GLU A 171 -8.13 -12.13 14.58
C GLU A 171 -9.13 -11.32 13.74
N THR A 172 -9.41 -10.09 14.15
CA THR A 172 -10.26 -9.19 13.35
C THR A 172 -9.64 -8.92 11.98
N THR A 173 -8.31 -8.81 11.89
CA THR A 173 -7.65 -8.54 10.61
C THR A 173 -7.66 -9.77 9.69
N LEU A 174 -7.53 -10.98 10.25
CA LEU A 174 -7.70 -12.21 9.50
C LEU A 174 -9.11 -12.31 8.91
N VAL A 175 -10.14 -12.06 9.71
CA VAL A 175 -11.54 -12.05 9.24
C VAL A 175 -11.73 -11.03 8.11
N VAL A 176 -11.23 -9.80 8.26
CA VAL A 176 -11.33 -8.77 7.21
C VAL A 176 -10.59 -9.19 5.93
N SER A 177 -9.45 -9.87 6.07
CA SER A 177 -8.67 -10.37 4.93
C SER A 177 -9.41 -11.48 4.18
N ASP A 178 -10.03 -12.41 4.91
CA ASP A 178 -10.84 -13.49 4.33
C ASP A 178 -12.09 -12.95 3.64
N ASP A 179 -12.78 -11.99 4.27
CA ASP A 179 -13.94 -11.31 3.69
C ASP A 179 -13.55 -10.53 2.42
N LEU A 180 -12.40 -9.85 2.44
CA LEU A 180 -11.85 -9.18 1.27
C LEU A 180 -11.60 -10.18 0.13
N VAL A 181 -10.89 -11.28 0.38
CA VAL A 181 -10.61 -12.32 -0.62
C VAL A 181 -11.91 -12.90 -1.18
N SER A 182 -12.88 -13.20 -0.31
CA SER A 182 -14.19 -13.72 -0.70
C SER A 182 -14.92 -12.72 -1.61
N GLY A 183 -14.98 -11.45 -1.21
CA GLY A 183 -15.64 -10.39 -1.97
C GLY A 183 -14.95 -10.01 -3.28
N LEU A 184 -13.63 -10.23 -3.40
CA LEU A 184 -12.93 -10.09 -4.68
C LEU A 184 -13.22 -11.25 -5.61
N THR A 185 -13.27 -12.47 -5.07
CA THR A 185 -13.50 -13.69 -5.84
C THR A 185 -14.86 -13.65 -6.57
N THR A 186 -15.87 -12.99 -6.03
CA THR A 186 -17.19 -12.82 -6.68
C THR A 186 -17.19 -11.83 -7.85
N ARG A 187 -16.12 -11.04 -8.01
CA ARG A 187 -15.96 -10.05 -9.09
C ARG A 187 -15.14 -10.59 -10.26
N ALA A 188 -14.91 -11.89 -10.31
CA ALA A 188 -14.14 -12.54 -11.37
C ALA A 188 -14.91 -13.73 -11.95
N ALA A 189 -14.60 -14.05 -13.20
CA ALA A 189 -15.10 -15.24 -13.89
C ALA A 189 -13.95 -15.96 -14.61
N GLU A 190 -14.18 -17.23 -14.91
CA GLU A 190 -13.28 -18.00 -15.78
C GLU A 190 -13.32 -17.44 -17.20
N VAL A 191 -12.21 -17.60 -17.93
CA VAL A 191 -12.08 -17.18 -19.35
C VAL A 191 -12.67 -18.24 -20.27
#